data_AF-A0A1I2EZQ2-F1
#
_entry.id   AF-A0A1I2EZQ2-F1
#
_cell.length_a   1.000
_cell.length_b   1.000
_cell.length_c   1.000
_cell.angle_alpha   90.00
_cell.angle_beta   90.00
_cell.angle_gamma   90.00
#
_symmetry.space_group_name_H-M   'P 1'
#
loop_
_entity.id
_entity.type
_entity.pdbx_description
1 polymer ?
#
loop_
_entity_poly.entity_id
_entity_poly.type
_entity_poly.pdbx_seq_one_letter_code
_entity_poly.pdbx_strand_id
1 'polypeptide(L)'
;MVARLRILTLTSCALATCGDPGRPEGGASATTTASTTAGNSSTTVDAPTSSSTTGEPTGTGTSASTTSTSEAPTGTSAVTTTTTVTSTTDPSTGTTEPNFCDPQAVTDTTAFTYVKKFDTGIPDKVLQASFYNGDADEVVIMSFSGKARRFTADGTPKGEVFDVPAEALPQLDGATYDAKLQRGLLINQSCVLNEVDPVTLAVLEPPQQLGFGMSICAGLALGLDDNLYIASYGTDELVVLSRDGMSEIRRVDMPGQVGLTGFDGIALIAGSENFLVMSTAPDARAAVIDPLGGVIAPATKLGLAEAPLLGGAPMLPDAVLTLCGNGHAWLCEAYDATCFDYAPDDGDKDACGCLIPQ
;
A
#
# COMPACT_ATOMS: atom_id res chain seq x y z
N MET A 1 49.93 -33.75 -0.08
CA MET A 1 50.97 -33.26 -1.01
C MET A 1 50.69 -33.85 -2.39
N VAL A 2 49.80 -33.20 -3.16
CA VAL A 2 49.58 -33.45 -4.60
C VAL A 2 49.15 -32.10 -5.17
N ALA A 3 49.96 -31.54 -6.07
CA ALA A 3 49.66 -30.34 -6.83
C ALA A 3 49.04 -30.76 -8.17
N ARG A 4 47.93 -30.11 -8.58
CA ARG A 4 47.46 -30.15 -9.97
C ARG A 4 47.11 -28.74 -10.47
N LEU A 5 48.08 -28.25 -11.21
CA LEU A 5 48.10 -27.41 -12.41
C LEU A 5 46.76 -26.93 -12.99
N ARG A 6 46.72 -25.60 -13.24
CA ARG A 6 45.73 -24.82 -13.99
C ARG A 6 45.78 -25.13 -15.49
N ILE A 7 44.63 -25.11 -16.16
CA ILE A 7 44.53 -24.92 -17.61
C ILE A 7 43.71 -23.65 -17.87
N LEU A 8 44.33 -22.74 -18.61
CA LEU A 8 43.82 -21.47 -19.10
C LEU A 8 43.51 -21.68 -20.59
N THR A 9 42.32 -21.33 -21.07
CA THR A 9 42.01 -21.33 -22.50
C THR A 9 41.70 -19.91 -22.94
N LEU A 10 42.56 -19.39 -23.82
CA LEU A 10 42.48 -18.13 -24.55
C LEU A 10 42.45 -18.51 -26.04
N THR A 11 41.46 -18.05 -26.80
CA THR A 11 41.53 -18.11 -28.27
C THR A 11 40.88 -16.88 -28.91
N SER A 12 41.77 -15.95 -29.29
CA SER A 12 41.91 -15.17 -30.52
C SER A 12 40.73 -14.50 -31.26
N CYS A 13 40.90 -13.19 -31.47
CA CYS A 13 40.33 -12.35 -32.52
C CYS A 13 40.74 -12.75 -33.95
N ALA A 14 39.90 -12.39 -34.94
CA ALA A 14 40.33 -11.97 -36.27
C ALA A 14 39.43 -10.84 -36.80
N LEU A 15 40.06 -9.88 -37.48
CA LEU A 15 39.59 -8.57 -37.95
C LEU A 15 39.24 -8.57 -39.45
N ALA A 16 38.53 -7.51 -39.86
CA ALA A 16 38.37 -6.89 -41.20
C ALA A 16 37.35 -7.56 -42.14
N THR A 17 36.46 -6.84 -42.85
CA THR A 17 36.72 -5.66 -43.70
C THR A 17 35.49 -4.73 -43.87
N CYS A 18 35.77 -3.44 -44.06
CA CYS A 18 34.85 -2.37 -44.48
C CYS A 18 34.35 -2.54 -45.94
N GLY A 19 33.17 -1.99 -46.24
CA GLY A 19 32.70 -1.76 -47.62
C GLY A 19 31.26 -1.24 -47.72
N ASP A 20 31.11 0.08 -47.71
CA ASP A 20 30.01 0.85 -48.33
C ASP A 20 30.62 1.48 -49.61
N PRO A 21 29.95 1.61 -50.79
CA PRO A 21 28.76 2.45 -50.99
C PRO A 21 27.72 1.94 -52.01
N GLY A 22 26.45 2.36 -51.89
CA GLY A 22 25.56 2.37 -53.06
C GLY A 22 24.06 2.46 -52.80
N ARG A 23 23.53 3.69 -52.81
CA ARG A 23 22.13 4.00 -53.15
C ARG A 23 22.05 4.15 -54.67
N PRO A 24 20.97 3.70 -55.36
CA PRO A 24 19.92 4.64 -55.77
C PRO A 24 18.49 4.06 -55.78
N GLU A 25 17.51 4.98 -55.74
CA GLU A 25 16.15 4.93 -56.35
C GLU A 25 15.15 3.85 -55.87
N GLY A 26 13.88 4.11 -55.58
CA GLY A 26 13.00 5.20 -56.00
C GLY A 26 11.98 4.71 -57.03
N GLY A 27 10.79 4.28 -56.58
CA GLY A 27 9.55 4.35 -57.37
C GLY A 27 8.88 3.04 -57.77
N ALA A 28 7.58 2.96 -57.43
CA ALA A 28 6.43 2.36 -58.16
C ALA A 28 5.46 1.75 -57.11
N SER A 29 4.28 2.33 -56.85
CA SER A 29 3.09 2.46 -57.71
C SER A 29 2.37 1.14 -57.94
N ALA A 30 1.21 0.95 -57.31
CA ALA A 30 -0.06 0.48 -57.89
C ALA A 30 -1.08 0.30 -56.76
N THR A 31 -2.14 1.11 -56.67
CA THR A 31 -3.42 1.04 -57.39
C THR A 31 -4.43 0.07 -56.76
N THR A 32 -5.44 0.71 -56.17
CA THR A 32 -6.84 0.31 -55.93
C THR A 32 -7.44 -0.76 -56.84
N THR A 33 -8.33 -1.60 -56.31
CA THR A 33 -9.71 -1.78 -56.83
C THR A 33 -10.63 -2.33 -55.73
N ALA A 34 -11.85 -1.79 -55.69
CA ALA A 34 -12.95 -2.13 -54.79
C ALA A 34 -13.94 -3.13 -55.42
N SER A 35 -14.73 -3.81 -54.59
CA SER A 35 -16.18 -4.04 -54.77
C SER A 35 -16.76 -4.49 -53.42
N THR A 36 -17.65 -3.75 -52.75
CA THR A 36 -19.12 -3.65 -52.87
C THR A 36 -19.87 -4.98 -52.92
N THR A 37 -20.71 -5.28 -51.92
CA THR A 37 -22.19 -5.21 -52.03
C THR A 37 -22.88 -5.29 -50.65
N ALA A 38 -23.98 -4.55 -50.58
CA ALA A 38 -24.86 -4.18 -49.49
C ALA A 38 -25.66 -5.31 -48.81
N GLY A 39 -26.20 -4.97 -47.63
CA GLY A 39 -27.28 -5.68 -46.95
C GLY A 39 -27.81 -4.88 -45.76
N ASN A 40 -28.69 -3.92 -46.06
CA ASN A 40 -29.37 -2.99 -45.15
C ASN A 40 -30.56 -3.69 -44.45
N SER A 41 -30.81 -3.47 -43.15
CA SER A 41 -32.17 -3.20 -42.64
C SER A 41 -32.21 -2.74 -41.18
N SER A 42 -32.92 -1.63 -40.98
CA SER A 42 -33.35 -0.93 -39.78
C SER A 42 -34.37 -1.71 -38.93
N THR A 43 -34.50 -1.48 -37.62
CA THR A 43 -35.50 -0.57 -36.95
C THR A 43 -35.29 -0.71 -35.42
N THR A 44 -35.03 0.31 -34.58
CA THR A 44 -35.94 1.27 -33.85
C THR A 44 -37.29 0.65 -33.48
N VAL A 45 -37.84 0.64 -32.25
CA VAL A 45 -38.10 1.67 -31.21
C VAL A 45 -38.36 0.86 -29.88
N ASP A 46 -38.13 1.34 -28.65
CA ASP A 46 -39.08 2.16 -27.88
C ASP A 46 -38.46 2.69 -26.57
N ALA A 47 -38.69 3.98 -26.33
CA ALA A 47 -38.68 4.62 -25.03
C ALA A 47 -40.01 4.35 -24.28
N PRO A 48 -40.10 4.71 -23.00
CA PRO A 48 -41.23 5.57 -22.66
C PRO A 48 -40.88 6.75 -21.75
N THR A 49 -41.58 7.85 -22.01
CA THR A 49 -41.61 9.09 -21.25
C THR A 49 -42.80 9.09 -20.28
N SER A 50 -42.53 9.55 -19.04
CA SER A 50 -43.40 10.31 -18.11
C SER A 50 -44.82 9.84 -17.74
N SER A 51 -45.09 9.77 -16.43
CA SER A 51 -46.22 10.47 -15.82
C SER A 51 -45.94 10.86 -14.36
N SER A 52 -46.41 12.06 -14.02
CA SER A 52 -46.44 12.71 -12.71
C SER A 52 -47.79 12.47 -12.03
N THR A 53 -47.83 12.46 -10.68
CA THR A 53 -48.91 12.99 -9.79
C THR A 53 -48.54 12.69 -8.32
N THR A 54 -48.20 13.71 -7.53
CA THR A 54 -49.00 14.35 -6.43
C THR A 54 -49.27 13.49 -5.19
N GLY A 55 -48.81 13.95 -4.03
CA GLY A 55 -49.25 13.46 -2.72
C GLY A 55 -48.41 13.96 -1.53
N GLU A 56 -48.45 15.26 -1.23
CA GLU A 56 -48.23 15.77 0.14
C GLU A 56 -49.39 15.30 1.04
N PRO A 57 -49.16 15.16 2.36
CA PRO A 57 -49.82 16.12 3.22
C PRO A 57 -48.89 16.73 4.27
N THR A 58 -49.09 18.03 4.39
CA THR A 58 -48.82 18.92 5.52
C THR A 58 -49.39 18.37 6.83
N GLY A 59 -48.63 18.55 7.91
CA GLY A 59 -49.04 18.23 9.27
C GLY A 59 -48.24 19.06 10.28
N THR A 60 -48.54 20.35 10.34
CA THR A 60 -48.11 21.32 11.34
C THR A 60 -48.62 20.93 12.73
N GLY A 61 -47.72 20.95 13.73
CA GLY A 61 -48.07 20.77 15.14
C GLY A 61 -47.05 21.45 16.05
N THR A 62 -47.19 22.75 16.22
CA THR A 62 -46.46 23.58 17.19
C THR A 62 -47.15 23.54 18.56
N SER A 63 -46.36 23.70 19.63
CA SER A 63 -46.70 24.09 21.02
C SER A 63 -46.73 22.91 22.01
N ALA A 64 -46.20 22.99 23.23
CA ALA A 64 -45.61 24.09 23.98
C ALA A 64 -44.70 23.55 25.11
N SER A 65 -43.84 24.46 25.56
CA SER A 65 -42.98 24.44 26.74
C SER A 65 -43.75 24.32 28.07
N THR A 66 -43.04 23.78 29.08
CA THR A 66 -42.98 24.08 30.54
C THR A 66 -42.94 22.76 31.34
N THR A 67 -42.29 22.57 32.49
CA THR A 67 -41.30 23.24 33.36
C THR A 67 -41.07 22.23 34.49
N SER A 68 -39.84 22.01 34.97
CA SER A 68 -39.56 21.93 36.43
C SER A 68 -38.10 21.59 36.78
N THR A 69 -37.63 22.35 37.77
CA THR A 69 -36.34 22.42 38.47
C THR A 69 -36.09 21.33 39.50
N SER A 70 -34.78 21.07 39.72
CA SER A 70 -34.08 20.77 40.99
C SER A 70 -34.35 19.45 41.72
N GLU A 71 -33.31 18.62 41.92
CA GLU A 71 -32.45 18.60 43.12
C GLU A 71 -31.33 17.55 42.99
N ALA A 72 -30.15 17.88 43.55
CA ALA A 72 -29.04 16.97 43.78
C ALA A 72 -29.33 16.04 44.99
N PRO A 73 -28.51 14.99 45.22
CA PRO A 73 -27.46 15.19 46.23
C PRO A 73 -26.13 14.42 45.99
N THR A 74 -25.07 14.95 46.63
CA THR A 74 -23.91 14.29 47.27
C THR A 74 -23.12 13.23 46.47
N GLY A 75 -21.83 13.37 46.16
CA GLY A 75 -20.74 13.90 46.99
C GLY A 75 -19.92 12.74 47.56
N THR A 76 -18.83 12.35 46.88
CA THR A 76 -17.69 11.65 47.50
C THR A 76 -16.42 12.05 46.73
N SER A 77 -15.59 12.84 47.39
CA SER A 77 -14.27 13.25 46.93
C SER A 77 -13.28 12.10 47.12
N ALA A 78 -12.69 11.62 46.02
CA ALA A 78 -11.45 10.85 46.09
C ALA A 78 -10.29 11.80 45.86
N VAL A 79 -9.39 11.84 46.84
CA VAL A 79 -8.14 12.60 46.85
C VAL A 79 -7.17 11.93 45.88
N THR A 80 -6.78 12.63 44.81
CA THR A 80 -5.61 12.22 44.01
C THR A 80 -4.42 13.08 44.42
N THR A 81 -3.46 12.43 45.07
CA THR A 81 -2.17 13.00 45.48
C THR A 81 -1.36 13.35 44.25
N THR A 82 -1.11 14.64 44.04
CA THR A 82 -0.16 15.13 43.04
C THR A 82 1.27 14.88 43.55
N THR A 83 1.94 13.84 43.04
CA THR A 83 3.37 13.65 43.29
C THR A 83 4.14 14.42 42.23
N THR A 84 4.59 15.62 42.59
CA THR A 84 5.60 16.35 41.83
C THR A 84 6.93 15.63 42.00
N VAL A 85 7.38 14.90 40.99
CA VAL A 85 8.77 14.40 40.92
C VAL A 85 9.57 15.39 40.08
N THR A 86 10.33 16.22 40.77
CA THR A 86 11.46 16.96 40.21
C THR A 86 12.64 15.99 40.16
N SER A 87 13.19 15.71 38.97
CA SER A 87 14.45 14.96 38.83
C SER A 87 15.45 15.75 38.00
N THR A 88 16.40 16.35 38.71
CA THR A 88 17.68 16.85 38.22
C THR A 88 18.57 15.70 37.74
N THR A 89 19.37 15.98 36.71
CA THR A 89 20.34 15.12 36.01
C THR A 89 21.44 14.50 36.89
N ASP A 90 21.78 13.22 36.66
CA ASP A 90 23.16 12.75 36.43
C ASP A 90 23.21 11.32 35.84
N PRO A 91 24.29 10.92 35.12
CA PRO A 91 24.33 9.77 34.23
C PRO A 91 24.74 8.48 34.96
N SER A 92 24.02 7.39 34.72
CA SER A 92 24.51 6.06 35.09
C SER A 92 24.19 5.07 33.99
N THR A 93 25.24 4.35 33.61
CA THR A 93 25.29 3.23 32.69
C THR A 93 24.22 2.17 33.03
N GLY A 94 23.13 2.17 32.27
CA GLY A 94 22.10 1.14 32.30
C GLY A 94 22.18 0.32 31.01
N THR A 95 22.30 -0.99 31.17
CA THR A 95 22.13 -1.99 30.12
C THR A 95 20.89 -1.69 29.29
N THR A 96 21.04 -1.70 27.96
CA THR A 96 19.96 -1.56 26.99
C THR A 96 18.99 -2.72 27.18
N GLU A 97 17.95 -2.51 27.99
CA GLU A 97 16.69 -3.23 27.81
C GLU A 97 16.28 -3.00 26.34
N PRO A 98 15.80 -4.03 25.61
CA PRO A 98 15.24 -3.78 24.30
C PRO A 98 14.14 -2.73 24.48
N ASN A 99 14.21 -1.64 23.72
CA ASN A 99 13.20 -0.58 23.72
C ASN A 99 11.86 -1.22 23.33
N PHE A 100 11.13 -1.73 24.31
CA PHE A 100 9.75 -2.14 24.19
C PHE A 100 8.95 -0.86 24.01
N CYS A 101 8.64 -0.52 22.76
CA CYS A 101 7.61 0.45 22.53
C CYS A 101 6.27 -0.19 22.86
N ASP A 102 5.47 0.47 23.69
CA ASP A 102 4.06 0.15 23.87
C ASP A 102 3.28 0.83 22.72
N PRO A 103 2.73 0.07 21.74
CA PRO A 103 1.97 0.65 20.64
C PRO A 103 0.75 1.45 21.13
N GLN A 104 0.19 1.09 22.30
CA GLN A 104 -0.94 1.80 22.90
C GLN A 104 -0.53 3.15 23.52
N ALA A 105 0.78 3.39 23.69
CA ALA A 105 1.31 4.68 24.13
C ALA A 105 1.61 5.64 22.96
N VAL A 106 1.55 5.15 21.72
CA VAL A 106 1.68 5.97 20.52
C VAL A 106 0.29 6.44 20.12
N THR A 107 0.13 7.75 19.92
CA THR A 107 -1.14 8.30 19.42
C THR A 107 -1.45 7.68 18.07
N ASP A 108 -2.69 7.23 17.87
CA ASP A 108 -3.13 6.72 16.58
C ASP A 108 -3.21 7.84 15.53
N THR A 109 -2.57 7.63 14.39
CA THR A 109 -2.71 8.53 13.23
C THR A 109 -4.01 8.22 12.51
N THR A 110 -4.95 9.17 12.54
CA THR A 110 -6.24 9.05 11.85
C THR A 110 -6.30 9.84 10.54
N ALA A 111 -5.31 10.69 10.29
CA ALA A 111 -5.20 11.52 9.09
C ALA A 111 -3.73 11.81 8.77
N PHE A 112 -3.43 11.94 7.47
CA PHE A 112 -2.14 12.34 6.96
C PHE A 112 -2.30 13.48 5.96
N THR A 113 -1.42 14.47 6.03
CA THR A 113 -1.40 15.66 5.18
C THR A 113 -0.35 15.54 4.08
N TYR A 114 -0.76 15.80 2.84
CA TYR A 114 0.14 15.81 1.69
C TYR A 114 1.31 16.79 1.87
N VAL A 115 2.52 16.28 1.68
CA VAL A 115 3.78 17.04 1.76
C VAL A 115 4.30 17.35 0.37
N LYS A 116 4.55 16.31 -0.43
CA LYS A 116 5.20 16.42 -1.74
C LYS A 116 4.93 15.20 -2.59
N LYS A 117 5.27 15.33 -3.88
CA LYS A 117 5.37 14.22 -4.82
C LYS A 117 6.80 14.09 -5.33
N PHE A 118 7.23 12.89 -5.66
CA PHE A 118 8.57 12.63 -6.20
C PHE A 118 8.54 11.50 -7.23
N ASP A 119 9.44 11.58 -8.20
CA ASP A 119 9.63 10.57 -9.25
C ASP A 119 10.57 9.48 -8.74
N THR A 120 10.15 8.21 -8.90
CA THR A 120 10.94 7.04 -8.51
C THR A 120 12.08 6.75 -9.51
N GLY A 121 11.94 7.22 -10.75
CA GLY A 121 12.81 6.89 -11.87
C GLY A 121 12.67 5.45 -12.36
N ILE A 122 11.64 4.72 -11.90
CA ILE A 122 11.35 3.35 -12.35
C ILE A 122 10.66 3.41 -13.73
N PRO A 123 11.23 2.80 -14.78
CA PRO A 123 10.92 3.15 -16.17
C PRO A 123 9.59 2.63 -16.70
N ASP A 124 9.06 1.54 -16.15
CA ASP A 124 7.81 0.91 -16.60
C ASP A 124 6.57 1.55 -15.97
N LYS A 125 6.76 2.41 -14.96
CA LYS A 125 5.76 3.29 -14.33
C LYS A 125 4.59 2.62 -13.62
N VAL A 126 4.46 1.31 -13.67
CA VAL A 126 3.39 0.56 -12.98
C VAL A 126 3.90 0.14 -11.61
N LEU A 127 3.89 1.06 -10.65
CA LEU A 127 4.29 0.78 -9.25
C LEU A 127 3.17 0.01 -8.55
N GLN A 128 3.50 -1.10 -7.89
CA GLN A 128 2.49 -1.96 -7.25
C GLN A 128 2.90 -2.44 -5.87
N ALA A 129 4.20 -2.70 -5.67
CA ALA A 129 4.69 -3.19 -4.38
C ALA A 129 5.70 -2.23 -3.76
N SER A 130 5.63 -2.07 -2.44
CA SER A 130 6.61 -1.28 -1.70
C SER A 130 6.68 -1.72 -0.25
N PHE A 131 7.84 -1.59 0.38
CA PHE A 131 7.98 -1.75 1.83
C PHE A 131 9.03 -0.80 2.39
N TYR A 132 8.91 -0.50 3.68
CA TYR A 132 9.93 0.20 4.45
C TYR A 132 10.71 -0.80 5.30
N ASN A 133 12.02 -0.92 5.06
CA ASN A 133 12.95 -1.67 5.89
C ASN A 133 13.42 -0.75 7.04
N GLY A 134 12.78 -0.91 8.20
CA GLY A 134 13.10 -0.13 9.40
C GLY A 134 14.51 -0.35 9.94
N ASP A 135 15.13 -1.50 9.69
CA ASP A 135 16.50 -1.79 10.16
C ASP A 135 17.55 -1.00 9.39
N ALA A 136 17.29 -0.72 8.11
CA ALA A 136 18.19 0.01 7.23
C ALA A 136 17.81 1.48 7.04
N ASP A 137 16.63 1.89 7.52
CA ASP A 137 15.99 3.16 7.20
C ASP A 137 15.91 3.41 5.68
N GLU A 138 15.33 2.43 4.98
CA GLU A 138 15.22 2.43 3.51
C GLU A 138 13.84 2.00 3.04
N VAL A 139 13.33 2.66 2.01
CA VAL A 139 12.14 2.22 1.27
C VAL A 139 12.58 1.46 0.03
N VAL A 140 11.91 0.35 -0.29
CA VAL A 140 12.03 -0.34 -1.56
C VAL A 140 10.71 -0.19 -2.31
N ILE A 141 10.77 0.27 -3.55
CA ILE A 141 9.61 0.43 -4.44
C ILE A 141 9.83 -0.47 -5.64
N MET A 142 8.81 -1.22 -6.01
CA MET A 142 8.83 -2.22 -7.06
C MET A 142 7.67 -2.01 -8.03
N SER A 143 7.92 -2.31 -9.29
CA SER A 143 6.92 -2.29 -10.33
C SER A 143 6.36 -3.67 -10.65
N PHE A 144 5.21 -3.66 -11.30
CA PHE A 144 4.53 -4.85 -11.81
C PHE A 144 5.44 -5.74 -12.68
N SER A 145 6.33 -5.14 -13.49
CA SER A 145 7.22 -5.90 -14.39
C SER A 145 8.53 -6.35 -13.75
N GLY A 146 8.72 -6.07 -12.44
CA GLY A 146 9.89 -6.51 -11.70
C GLY A 146 11.09 -5.57 -11.83
N LYS A 147 10.86 -4.27 -11.90
CA LYS A 147 11.90 -3.25 -11.66
C LYS A 147 11.79 -2.76 -10.23
N ALA A 148 12.91 -2.53 -9.58
CA ALA A 148 12.96 -2.04 -8.21
C ALA A 148 13.96 -0.91 -8.06
N ARG A 149 13.72 -0.06 -7.06
CA ARG A 149 14.69 0.94 -6.60
C ARG A 149 14.54 1.17 -5.10
N ARG A 150 15.66 1.49 -4.45
CA ARG A 150 15.70 1.84 -3.02
C ARG A 150 15.70 3.36 -2.84
N PHE A 151 15.20 3.83 -1.70
CA PHE A 151 15.10 5.24 -1.36
C PHE A 151 15.41 5.43 0.14
N THR A 152 15.91 6.60 0.51
CA THR A 152 15.88 7.08 1.90
C THR A 152 14.47 7.51 2.28
N ALA A 153 14.18 7.64 3.58
CA ALA A 153 12.86 8.06 4.08
C ALA A 153 12.38 9.46 3.63
N ASP A 154 13.25 10.27 3.03
CA ASP A 154 12.89 11.57 2.44
C ASP A 154 12.59 11.50 0.93
N GLY A 155 12.59 10.32 0.32
CA GLY A 155 12.34 10.14 -1.11
C GLY A 155 13.58 10.27 -1.99
N THR A 156 14.78 10.42 -1.42
CA THR A 156 16.02 10.44 -2.22
C THR A 156 16.38 9.04 -2.72
N PRO A 157 16.60 8.83 -4.03
CA PRO A 157 16.95 7.51 -4.53
C PRO A 157 18.32 7.01 -4.05
N LYS A 158 18.39 5.73 -3.67
CA LYS A 158 19.60 5.01 -3.31
C LYS A 158 19.99 4.05 -4.44
N GLY A 159 21.02 4.43 -5.19
CA GLY A 159 21.54 3.62 -6.29
C GLY A 159 20.67 3.63 -7.54
N GLU A 160 21.00 2.72 -8.46
CA GLU A 160 20.32 2.54 -9.74
C GLU A 160 19.08 1.65 -9.61
N VAL A 161 18.20 1.74 -10.61
CA VAL A 161 17.12 0.76 -10.78
C VAL A 161 17.73 -0.62 -11.05
N PHE A 162 17.19 -1.66 -10.43
CA PHE A 162 17.63 -3.04 -10.60
C PHE A 162 16.45 -3.97 -10.88
N ASP A 163 16.77 -5.16 -11.37
CA ASP A 163 15.77 -6.20 -11.65
C ASP A 163 15.43 -6.96 -10.37
N VAL A 164 14.14 -7.12 -10.10
CA VAL A 164 13.67 -8.10 -9.12
C VAL A 164 14.01 -9.49 -9.66
N PRO A 165 14.62 -10.39 -8.87
CA PRO A 165 14.92 -11.75 -9.30
C PRO A 165 13.69 -12.45 -9.88
N ALA A 166 13.87 -13.17 -10.99
CA ALA A 166 12.76 -13.80 -11.71
C ALA A 166 12.01 -14.83 -10.85
N GLU A 167 12.69 -15.40 -9.86
CA GLU A 167 12.13 -16.32 -8.88
C GLU A 167 11.09 -15.66 -7.96
N ALA A 168 11.18 -14.34 -7.75
CA ALA A 168 10.20 -13.54 -7.02
C ALA A 168 9.12 -12.92 -7.93
N LEU A 169 9.12 -13.25 -9.23
CA LEU A 169 8.22 -12.77 -10.29
C LEU A 169 7.41 -13.94 -10.89
N PRO A 170 6.27 -13.71 -11.59
CA PRO A 170 5.74 -12.44 -12.12
C PRO A 170 4.48 -11.88 -11.41
N GLN A 171 4.11 -10.64 -11.77
CA GLN A 171 2.90 -9.90 -11.37
C GLN A 171 2.86 -9.45 -9.91
N LEU A 172 3.94 -8.83 -9.43
CA LEU A 172 4.01 -8.25 -8.09
C LEU A 172 2.93 -7.20 -7.90
N ASP A 173 2.30 -7.24 -6.73
CA ASP A 173 1.14 -6.41 -6.41
C ASP A 173 1.11 -5.89 -4.98
N GLY A 174 1.88 -6.50 -4.07
CA GLY A 174 1.97 -6.02 -2.70
C GLY A 174 3.25 -6.45 -2.03
N ALA A 175 3.63 -5.71 -1.01
CA ALA A 175 4.77 -6.05 -0.19
C ALA A 175 4.66 -5.48 1.21
N THR A 176 5.37 -6.10 2.14
CA THR A 176 5.62 -5.55 3.47
C THR A 176 6.99 -5.97 3.97
N TYR A 177 7.44 -5.39 5.08
CA TYR A 177 8.68 -5.78 5.74
C TYR A 177 8.38 -6.55 7.01
N ASP A 178 8.97 -7.73 7.11
CA ASP A 178 8.98 -8.54 8.30
C ASP A 178 10.16 -8.11 9.19
N ALA A 179 9.89 -7.29 10.20
CA ALA A 179 10.91 -6.86 11.18
C ALA A 179 11.36 -7.98 12.14
N LYS A 180 10.57 -9.03 12.32
CA LYS A 180 10.87 -10.15 13.23
C LYS A 180 11.86 -11.13 12.61
N LEU A 181 11.71 -11.41 11.32
CA LEU A 181 12.60 -12.28 10.53
C LEU A 181 13.62 -11.51 9.70
N GLN A 182 13.49 -10.18 9.63
CA GLN A 182 14.31 -9.25 8.85
C GLN A 182 14.27 -9.53 7.34
N ARG A 183 13.06 -9.74 6.80
CA ARG A 183 12.82 -10.15 5.40
C ARG A 183 11.83 -9.23 4.71
N GLY A 184 11.98 -9.05 3.40
CA GLY A 184 10.88 -8.54 2.58
C GLY A 184 9.86 -9.65 2.34
N LEU A 185 8.58 -9.34 2.43
CA LEU A 185 7.49 -10.22 2.02
C LEU A 185 6.87 -9.63 0.76
N LEU A 186 6.80 -10.40 -0.31
CA LEU A 186 6.22 -9.98 -1.60
C LEU A 186 5.06 -10.90 -1.95
N ILE A 187 3.96 -10.32 -2.44
CA ILE A 187 2.83 -11.08 -2.98
C ILE A 187 2.59 -10.68 -4.43
N ASN A 188 2.17 -11.66 -5.23
CA ASN A 188 1.73 -11.44 -6.60
C ASN A 188 0.22 -11.64 -6.77
N GLN A 189 -0.31 -11.23 -7.92
CA GLN A 189 -1.74 -11.37 -8.26
C GLN A 189 -2.26 -12.82 -8.23
N SER A 190 -1.36 -13.81 -8.33
CA SER A 190 -1.71 -15.23 -8.19
C SER A 190 -1.71 -15.72 -6.74
N CYS A 191 -1.59 -14.82 -5.76
CA CYS A 191 -1.54 -15.12 -4.33
C CYS A 191 -0.37 -16.03 -3.94
N VAL A 192 0.78 -15.86 -4.59
CA VAL A 192 2.04 -16.49 -4.21
C VAL A 192 2.83 -15.53 -3.33
N LEU A 193 3.13 -15.96 -2.12
CA LEU A 193 3.98 -15.25 -1.17
C LEU A 193 5.45 -15.65 -1.37
N ASN A 194 6.31 -14.65 -1.44
CA ASN A 194 7.76 -14.82 -1.50
C ASN A 194 8.42 -14.12 -0.31
N GLU A 195 9.33 -14.81 0.36
CA GLU A 195 10.22 -14.21 1.33
C GLU A 195 11.56 -13.88 0.67
N VAL A 196 12.01 -12.64 0.80
CA VAL A 196 13.19 -12.13 0.09
C VAL A 196 14.15 -11.39 1.00
N ASP A 197 15.42 -11.36 0.61
CA ASP A 197 16.41 -10.47 1.19
C ASP A 197 15.96 -9.00 0.95
N PRO A 198 15.90 -8.15 1.98
CA PRO A 198 15.28 -6.83 1.86
C PRO A 198 16.11 -5.82 1.03
N VAL A 199 17.33 -6.17 0.63
CA VAL A 199 18.21 -5.30 -0.17
C VAL A 199 18.31 -5.79 -1.61
N THR A 200 18.57 -7.08 -1.79
CA THR A 200 18.81 -7.71 -3.10
C THR A 200 17.55 -8.32 -3.72
N LEU A 201 16.49 -8.48 -2.92
CA LEU A 201 15.24 -9.18 -3.28
C LEU A 201 15.45 -10.64 -3.70
N ALA A 202 16.58 -11.24 -3.34
CA ALA A 202 16.85 -12.66 -3.55
C ALA A 202 15.88 -13.50 -2.72
N VAL A 203 15.22 -14.47 -3.35
CA VAL A 203 14.31 -15.41 -2.69
C VAL A 203 15.06 -16.22 -1.64
N LEU A 204 14.55 -16.21 -0.42
CA LEU A 204 15.14 -16.87 0.75
C LEU A 204 14.54 -18.25 1.00
N GLU A 205 13.25 -18.41 0.72
CA GLU A 205 12.49 -19.64 0.92
C GLU A 205 11.70 -19.99 -0.34
N PRO A 206 11.35 -21.27 -0.58
CA PRO A 206 10.50 -21.64 -1.70
C PRO A 206 9.19 -20.84 -1.72
N PRO A 207 8.75 -20.30 -2.88
CA PRO A 207 7.51 -19.54 -2.96
C PRO A 207 6.30 -20.35 -2.46
N GLN A 208 5.44 -19.70 -1.68
CA GLN A 208 4.27 -20.33 -1.06
C GLN A 208 2.99 -19.89 -1.74
N GLN A 209 2.23 -20.84 -2.28
CA GLN A 209 0.88 -20.58 -2.73
C GLN A 209 -0.06 -20.44 -1.53
N LEU A 210 -0.73 -19.30 -1.41
CA LEU A 210 -1.77 -19.10 -0.39
C LEU A 210 -3.09 -19.69 -0.89
N GLY A 211 -3.64 -20.65 -0.15
CA GLY A 211 -4.69 -21.57 -0.60
C GLY A 211 -6.08 -21.30 -0.02
N PHE A 212 -6.58 -20.06 -0.12
CA PHE A 212 -7.80 -19.62 0.58
C PHE A 212 -8.83 -18.94 -0.32
N GLY A 213 -8.99 -19.35 -1.58
CA GLY A 213 -10.05 -18.82 -2.44
C GLY A 213 -10.01 -17.31 -2.71
N MET A 214 -8.89 -16.65 -2.40
CA MET A 214 -8.60 -15.28 -2.79
C MET A 214 -8.49 -15.19 -4.31
N SER A 215 -8.85 -14.04 -4.85
CA SER A 215 -8.71 -13.69 -6.26
C SER A 215 -7.98 -12.36 -6.37
N ILE A 216 -6.93 -12.31 -7.19
CA ILE A 216 -6.06 -11.14 -7.39
C ILE A 216 -5.57 -10.59 -6.06
N CYS A 217 -4.51 -11.18 -5.52
CA CYS A 217 -3.89 -10.65 -4.30
C CYS A 217 -3.08 -9.40 -4.65
N ALA A 218 -3.50 -8.28 -4.07
CA ALA A 218 -2.95 -6.95 -4.28
C ALA A 218 -2.02 -6.58 -3.12
N GLY A 219 -2.49 -5.77 -2.18
CA GLY A 219 -1.74 -5.34 -1.00
C GLY A 219 -1.50 -6.43 0.04
N LEU A 220 -0.38 -6.27 0.76
CA LEU A 220 0.07 -7.13 1.84
C LEU A 220 0.55 -6.28 3.01
N ALA A 221 0.07 -6.58 4.22
CA ALA A 221 0.58 -6.02 5.46
C ALA A 221 0.79 -7.10 6.51
N LEU A 222 1.68 -6.84 7.45
CA LEU A 222 1.89 -7.68 8.63
C LEU A 222 1.41 -6.90 9.85
N GLY A 223 0.45 -7.45 10.59
CA GLY A 223 -0.09 -6.82 11.79
C GLY A 223 0.77 -7.06 13.04
N LEU A 224 0.52 -6.26 14.08
CA LEU A 224 1.13 -6.45 15.40
C LEU A 224 0.67 -7.73 16.09
N ASP A 225 -0.44 -8.32 15.64
CA ASP A 225 -0.98 -9.60 16.09
C ASP A 225 -0.34 -10.82 15.39
N ASP A 226 0.82 -10.62 14.75
CA ASP A 226 1.60 -11.66 14.05
C ASP A 226 0.86 -12.27 12.84
N ASN A 227 -0.20 -11.64 12.33
CA ASN A 227 -0.98 -12.14 11.20
C ASN A 227 -0.66 -11.39 9.88
N LEU A 228 -0.84 -12.10 8.76
CA LEU A 228 -0.78 -11.52 7.42
C LEU A 228 -2.16 -10.96 7.03
N TYR A 229 -2.18 -9.75 6.50
CA TYR A 229 -3.36 -9.03 6.05
C TYR A 229 -3.24 -8.83 4.55
N ILE A 230 -4.16 -9.42 3.78
CA ILE A 230 -4.07 -9.48 2.33
C ILE A 230 -5.31 -8.85 1.72
N ALA A 231 -5.10 -7.89 0.82
CA ALA A 231 -6.15 -7.38 -0.02
C ALA A 231 -6.42 -8.36 -1.16
N SER A 232 -7.62 -8.96 -1.17
CA SER A 232 -8.08 -9.76 -2.30
C SER A 232 -8.95 -8.90 -3.20
N TYR A 233 -8.31 -8.20 -4.14
CA TYR A 233 -8.95 -7.26 -5.06
C TYR A 233 -10.12 -7.89 -5.83
N GLY A 234 -9.97 -9.13 -6.29
CA GLY A 234 -11.01 -9.82 -7.07
C GLY A 234 -12.22 -10.29 -6.26
N THR A 235 -12.16 -10.26 -4.93
CA THR A 235 -13.28 -10.61 -4.04
C THR A 235 -13.76 -9.44 -3.17
N ASP A 236 -13.03 -8.31 -3.16
CA ASP A 236 -13.24 -7.18 -2.26
C ASP A 236 -13.22 -7.57 -0.77
N GLU A 237 -12.42 -8.58 -0.41
CA GLU A 237 -12.25 -9.02 0.96
C GLU A 237 -10.84 -8.69 1.47
N LEU A 238 -10.76 -8.26 2.73
CA LEU A 238 -9.52 -8.35 3.50
C LEU A 238 -9.46 -9.75 4.11
N VAL A 239 -8.47 -10.53 3.70
CA VAL A 239 -8.25 -11.89 4.20
C VAL A 239 -7.10 -11.87 5.18
N VAL A 240 -7.34 -12.40 6.38
CA VAL A 240 -6.34 -12.46 7.45
C VAL A 240 -5.88 -13.89 7.62
N LEU A 241 -4.58 -14.12 7.44
CA LEU A 241 -3.95 -15.43 7.59
C LEU A 241 -2.98 -15.43 8.79
N SER A 242 -2.69 -16.60 9.32
CA SER A 242 -1.56 -16.78 10.22
C SER A 242 -0.26 -16.32 9.56
N ARG A 243 0.74 -15.94 10.35
CA ARG A 243 2.05 -15.49 9.85
C ARG A 243 2.65 -16.38 8.76
N ASP A 244 2.57 -17.69 9.01
CA ASP A 244 3.11 -18.73 8.12
C ASP A 244 2.25 -18.93 6.87
N GLY A 245 1.16 -18.20 6.70
CA GLY A 245 0.24 -18.30 5.58
C GLY A 245 -0.47 -19.66 5.47
N MET A 246 -0.48 -20.46 6.54
CA MET A 246 -1.03 -21.83 6.52
C MET A 246 -2.45 -21.93 7.05
N SER A 247 -2.97 -20.91 7.74
CA SER A 247 -4.32 -20.89 8.31
C SER A 247 -5.03 -19.59 8.02
N GLU A 248 -6.29 -19.67 7.60
CA GLU A 248 -7.18 -18.50 7.58
C GLU A 248 -7.69 -18.22 9.00
N ILE A 249 -7.52 -16.98 9.44
CA ILE A 249 -7.97 -16.50 10.74
C ILE A 249 -9.36 -15.88 10.64
N ARG A 250 -9.57 -15.01 9.64
CA ARG A 250 -10.84 -14.31 9.39
C ARG A 250 -10.87 -13.63 8.02
N ARG A 251 -12.05 -13.12 7.67
CA ARG A 251 -12.29 -12.22 6.54
C ARG A 251 -13.06 -10.99 7.00
N VAL A 252 -12.86 -9.89 6.29
CA VAL A 252 -13.67 -8.67 6.41
C VAL A 252 -14.26 -8.35 5.03
N ASP A 253 -15.58 -8.16 4.99
CA ASP A 253 -16.32 -7.67 3.83
C ASP A 253 -16.06 -6.16 3.68
N MET A 254 -15.11 -5.77 2.81
CA MET A 254 -14.70 -4.37 2.68
C MET A 254 -15.85 -3.48 2.16
N PRO A 255 -16.65 -3.90 1.15
CA PRO A 255 -17.80 -3.12 0.70
C PRO A 255 -18.87 -2.98 1.77
N GLY A 256 -19.25 -4.08 2.42
CA GLY A 256 -20.34 -4.09 3.39
C GLY A 256 -20.01 -3.44 4.72
N GLN A 257 -18.76 -3.57 5.19
CA GLN A 257 -18.33 -3.12 6.51
C GLN A 257 -17.58 -1.78 6.49
N VAL A 258 -16.73 -1.55 5.48
CA VAL A 258 -15.85 -0.36 5.40
C VAL A 258 -16.35 0.64 4.35
N GLY A 259 -17.18 0.19 3.39
CA GLY A 259 -17.62 1.01 2.26
C GLY A 259 -16.52 1.18 1.20
N LEU A 260 -15.58 0.24 1.11
CA LEU A 260 -14.51 0.21 0.11
C LEU A 260 -14.72 -0.96 -0.85
N THR A 261 -14.85 -0.66 -2.14
CA THR A 261 -14.77 -1.61 -3.27
C THR A 261 -13.42 -1.42 -3.96
N GLY A 262 -13.00 -2.35 -4.83
CA GLY A 262 -11.70 -2.27 -5.49
C GLY A 262 -10.55 -2.20 -4.49
N PHE A 263 -10.64 -2.98 -3.39
CA PHE A 263 -9.68 -2.96 -2.30
C PHE A 263 -8.32 -3.47 -2.77
N ASP A 264 -7.30 -2.61 -2.67
CA ASP A 264 -6.03 -2.77 -3.38
C ASP A 264 -4.85 -2.64 -2.40
N GLY A 265 -4.55 -1.42 -1.97
CA GLY A 265 -3.44 -1.14 -1.04
C GLY A 265 -3.81 -1.31 0.43
N ILE A 266 -2.89 -1.85 1.22
CA ILE A 266 -2.96 -1.90 2.69
C ILE A 266 -1.56 -1.69 3.29
N ALA A 267 -1.48 -0.92 4.36
CA ALA A 267 -0.27 -0.77 5.16
C ALA A 267 -0.61 -0.66 6.65
N LEU A 268 0.17 -1.34 7.51
CA LEU A 268 0.13 -1.10 8.95
C LEU A 268 0.56 0.35 9.20
N ILE A 269 -0.17 1.09 10.03
CA ILE A 269 0.18 2.45 10.40
C ILE A 269 1.32 2.41 11.42
N ALA A 270 2.38 3.17 11.16
CA ALA A 270 3.54 3.28 12.04
C ALA A 270 3.14 3.59 13.48
N GLY A 271 3.44 2.66 14.39
CA GLY A 271 3.14 2.79 15.82
C GLY A 271 1.68 2.51 16.20
N SER A 272 0.88 1.95 15.31
CA SER A 272 -0.53 1.62 15.57
C SER A 272 -0.82 0.16 15.25
N GLU A 273 -1.92 -0.38 15.78
CA GLU A 273 -2.51 -1.66 15.34
C GLU A 273 -3.43 -1.49 14.12
N ASN A 274 -3.71 -0.25 13.72
CA ASN A 274 -4.62 0.08 12.63
C ASN A 274 -3.92 0.08 11.27
N PHE A 275 -4.72 -0.04 10.22
CA PHE A 275 -4.26 -0.09 8.85
C PHE A 275 -4.79 1.09 8.04
N LEU A 276 -3.92 1.69 7.23
CA LEU A 276 -4.31 2.53 6.11
C LEU A 276 -4.67 1.61 4.95
N VAL A 277 -5.91 1.69 4.48
CA VAL A 277 -6.43 0.85 3.38
C VAL A 277 -6.90 1.71 2.22
N MET A 278 -6.78 1.19 1.00
CA MET A 278 -7.01 1.93 -0.23
C MET A 278 -7.87 1.18 -1.23
N SER A 279 -8.63 1.95 -2.00
CA SER A 279 -9.41 1.50 -3.15
C SER A 279 -8.87 2.16 -4.40
N THR A 280 -8.80 1.41 -5.50
CA THR A 280 -8.50 1.93 -6.84
C THR A 280 -9.74 2.02 -7.74
N ALA A 281 -10.87 1.40 -7.37
CA ALA A 281 -12.09 1.38 -8.17
C ALA A 281 -13.39 1.45 -7.32
N PRO A 282 -14.42 2.21 -7.76
CA PRO A 282 -14.51 2.96 -9.02
C PRO A 282 -13.75 4.30 -9.00
N ASP A 283 -13.33 4.76 -7.83
CA ASP A 283 -12.46 5.90 -7.64
C ASP A 283 -11.46 5.68 -6.51
N ALA A 284 -10.35 6.42 -6.56
CA ALA A 284 -9.32 6.32 -5.54
C ALA A 284 -9.84 6.82 -4.19
N ARG A 285 -9.83 5.93 -3.19
CA ARG A 285 -10.28 6.22 -1.82
C ARG A 285 -9.33 5.65 -0.80
N ALA A 286 -9.36 6.19 0.41
CA ALA A 286 -8.69 5.59 1.56
C ALA A 286 -9.57 5.62 2.81
N ALA A 287 -9.35 4.66 3.68
CA ALA A 287 -9.91 4.60 5.04
C ALA A 287 -8.82 4.20 6.04
N VAL A 288 -9.08 4.39 7.33
CA VAL A 288 -8.29 3.77 8.40
C VAL A 288 -9.19 2.78 9.12
N ILE A 289 -8.72 1.54 9.27
CA ILE A 289 -9.47 0.45 9.90
C ILE A 289 -8.65 -0.22 11.00
N ASP A 290 -9.35 -0.77 11.99
CA ASP A 290 -8.77 -1.69 12.95
C ASP A 290 -8.57 -3.10 12.33
N PRO A 291 -7.86 -4.01 13.02
CA PRO A 291 -7.66 -5.39 12.55
C PRO A 291 -8.95 -6.17 12.24
N LEU A 292 -10.07 -5.85 12.89
CA LEU A 292 -11.36 -6.51 12.71
C LEU A 292 -12.22 -5.85 11.62
N GLY A 293 -11.68 -4.82 10.94
CA GLY A 293 -12.40 -4.03 9.93
C GLY A 293 -13.31 -2.96 10.52
N GLY A 294 -13.17 -2.63 11.81
CA GLY A 294 -13.83 -1.49 12.42
C GLY A 294 -13.28 -0.19 11.83
N VAL A 295 -14.17 0.72 11.43
CA VAL A 295 -13.77 1.97 10.78
C VAL A 295 -13.33 2.99 11.82
N ILE A 296 -12.05 3.38 11.76
CA ILE A 296 -11.45 4.44 12.58
C ILE A 296 -11.56 5.79 11.87
N ALA A 297 -11.24 5.83 10.58
CA ALA A 297 -11.50 6.97 9.70
C ALA A 297 -12.26 6.49 8.44
N PRO A 298 -13.38 7.12 8.08
CA PRO A 298 -14.24 6.64 7.01
C PRO A 298 -13.57 6.73 5.64
N ALA A 299 -14.04 5.90 4.71
CA ALA A 299 -13.59 5.93 3.32
C ALA A 299 -13.92 7.26 2.64
N THR A 300 -12.89 8.02 2.26
CA THR A 300 -13.03 9.28 1.52
C THR A 300 -12.22 9.25 0.24
N LYS A 301 -12.62 10.11 -0.71
CA LYS A 301 -11.96 10.22 -2.00
C LYS A 301 -10.64 10.99 -1.86
N LEU A 302 -9.59 10.51 -2.52
CA LEU A 302 -8.29 11.17 -2.55
C LEU A 302 -8.33 12.48 -3.34
N GLY A 303 -7.40 13.39 -3.05
CA GLY A 303 -7.35 14.72 -3.68
C GLY A 303 -8.25 15.76 -3.01
N LEU A 304 -8.96 15.39 -1.96
CA LEU A 304 -9.82 16.29 -1.17
C LEU A 304 -9.13 16.69 0.14
N ALA A 305 -9.65 17.73 0.79
CA ALA A 305 -9.23 18.09 2.15
C ALA A 305 -10.02 17.29 3.20
N GLU A 306 -10.09 15.96 3.03
CA GLU A 306 -10.85 15.04 3.88
C GLU A 306 -9.95 13.90 4.38
N ALA A 307 -10.08 13.54 5.66
CA ALA A 307 -9.35 12.42 6.24
C ALA A 307 -9.79 11.09 5.59
N PRO A 308 -8.91 10.07 5.47
CA PRO A 308 -7.60 10.00 6.12
C PRO A 308 -6.44 10.60 5.33
N LEU A 309 -6.65 11.04 4.08
CA LEU A 309 -5.58 11.63 3.25
C LEU A 309 -5.96 13.02 2.76
N LEU A 310 -5.38 14.03 3.40
CA LEU A 310 -5.65 15.43 3.17
C LEU A 310 -4.77 15.98 2.04
N GLY A 311 -5.40 16.32 0.92
CA GLY A 311 -4.71 16.80 -0.28
C GLY A 311 -3.93 15.69 -1.00
N GLY A 312 -3.13 16.07 -1.98
CA GLY A 312 -2.44 15.12 -2.87
C GLY A 312 -3.43 14.30 -3.72
N ALA A 313 -3.18 14.16 -5.01
CA ALA A 313 -4.15 13.52 -5.91
C ALA A 313 -3.53 12.34 -6.66
N PRO A 314 -3.04 11.29 -5.97
CA PRO A 314 -2.71 10.03 -6.64
C PRO A 314 -3.97 9.48 -7.28
N MET A 315 -3.89 9.11 -8.57
CA MET A 315 -5.09 8.65 -9.29
C MET A 315 -5.36 7.15 -9.12
N LEU A 316 -4.30 6.34 -9.06
CA LEU A 316 -4.35 4.87 -8.92
C LEU A 316 -3.27 4.40 -7.94
N PRO A 317 -3.41 4.71 -6.64
CA PRO A 317 -2.44 4.31 -5.63
C PRO A 317 -2.53 2.82 -5.36
N ASP A 318 -1.37 2.15 -5.38
CA ASP A 318 -1.30 0.69 -5.32
C ASP A 318 -0.19 0.25 -4.35
N ALA A 319 1.04 0.65 -4.63
CA ALA A 319 2.16 0.55 -3.68
C ALA A 319 1.97 1.54 -2.51
N VAL A 320 1.51 1.02 -1.37
CA VAL A 320 1.28 1.80 -0.14
C VAL A 320 2.21 1.31 0.97
N LEU A 321 2.77 2.24 1.74
CA LEU A 321 3.55 1.92 2.93
C LEU A 321 3.42 3.02 3.98
N THR A 322 3.75 2.70 5.22
CA THR A 322 4.08 3.71 6.23
C THR A 322 5.53 3.55 6.69
N LEU A 323 6.19 4.66 6.99
CA LEU A 323 7.58 4.72 7.39
C LEU A 323 7.64 4.79 8.90
N CYS A 324 8.17 3.74 9.55
CA CYS A 324 8.23 3.74 11.00
C CYS A 324 9.20 4.78 11.58
N GLY A 325 10.20 5.26 10.82
CA GLY A 325 11.17 6.23 11.33
C GLY A 325 10.63 7.65 11.49
N ASN A 326 9.51 8.00 10.84
CA ASN A 326 8.89 9.32 10.95
C ASN A 326 7.35 9.32 10.94
N GLY A 327 6.70 8.17 10.75
CA GLY A 327 5.24 8.04 10.73
C GLY A 327 4.58 8.43 9.42
N HIS A 328 5.35 8.82 8.40
CA HIS A 328 4.79 9.21 7.10
C HIS A 328 4.16 8.02 6.39
N ALA A 329 3.20 8.31 5.51
CA ALA A 329 2.65 7.35 4.56
C ALA A 329 3.09 7.73 3.14
N TRP A 330 3.54 6.74 2.37
CA TRP A 330 3.81 6.93 0.95
C TRP A 330 2.83 6.13 0.12
N LEU A 331 2.26 6.81 -0.87
CA LEU A 331 1.33 6.26 -1.84
C LEU A 331 1.93 6.40 -3.22
N CYS A 332 2.25 5.28 -3.85
CA CYS A 332 2.84 5.22 -5.17
C CYS A 332 1.79 4.87 -6.20
N GLU A 333 1.73 5.68 -7.26
CA GLU A 333 0.73 5.60 -8.29
C GLU A 333 1.15 4.66 -9.43
N ALA A 334 0.21 3.81 -9.85
CA ALA A 334 0.31 3.08 -11.09
C ALA A 334 0.24 4.02 -12.29
N TYR A 335 1.08 3.77 -13.29
CA TYR A 335 1.17 4.45 -14.59
C TYR A 335 1.86 5.83 -14.62
N ASP A 336 2.38 6.36 -13.51
CA ASP A 336 3.14 7.63 -13.52
C ASP A 336 4.48 7.61 -12.75
N ALA A 337 5.00 6.43 -12.35
CA ALA A 337 6.28 6.26 -11.64
C ALA A 337 6.48 7.23 -10.45
N THR A 338 5.40 7.73 -9.86
CA THR A 338 5.41 8.83 -8.90
C THR A 338 4.86 8.34 -7.57
N CYS A 339 5.46 8.81 -6.49
CA CYS A 339 4.93 8.60 -5.15
C CYS A 339 4.60 9.93 -4.47
N PHE A 340 3.64 9.87 -3.58
CA PHE A 340 3.11 10.98 -2.81
C PHE A 340 3.43 10.73 -1.35
N ASP A 341 4.09 11.70 -0.73
CA ASP A 341 4.49 11.68 0.67
C ASP A 341 3.45 12.43 1.51
N TYR A 342 2.98 11.79 2.57
CA TYR A 342 1.99 12.32 3.50
C TYR A 342 2.52 12.26 4.92
N ALA A 343 2.56 13.40 5.61
CA ALA A 343 2.97 13.50 7.01
C ALA A 343 1.78 13.19 7.93
N PRO A 344 1.98 12.50 9.06
CA PRO A 344 0.92 12.24 10.04
C PRO A 344 0.47 13.55 10.72
N ASP A 345 -0.84 13.77 10.86
CA ASP A 345 -1.38 15.01 11.46
C ASP A 345 -1.11 15.11 12.97
N ASP A 346 -0.83 13.98 13.63
CA ASP A 346 -0.41 13.92 15.03
C ASP A 346 1.10 14.16 15.22
N GLY A 347 1.83 14.44 14.13
CA GLY A 347 3.24 14.81 14.11
C GLY A 347 4.19 13.65 13.86
N ASP A 348 5.37 13.97 13.32
CA ASP A 348 6.40 12.98 13.00
C ASP A 348 6.79 12.17 14.24
N LYS A 349 6.87 10.85 14.08
CA LYS A 349 7.18 9.91 15.17
C LYS A 349 8.04 8.75 14.68
N ASP A 350 9.08 8.45 15.45
CA ASP A 350 9.83 7.20 15.30
C ASP A 350 9.13 6.12 16.12
N ALA A 351 8.51 5.19 15.41
CA ALA A 351 7.76 4.07 15.93
C ALA A 351 8.34 2.72 15.47
N CYS A 352 9.58 2.66 15.00
CA CYS A 352 10.16 1.40 14.51
C CYS A 352 10.25 0.33 15.61
N GLY A 353 10.52 0.73 16.86
CA GLY A 353 10.47 -0.18 18.01
C GLY A 353 9.07 -0.72 18.34
N CYS A 354 8.02 -0.13 17.77
CA CYS A 354 6.61 -0.50 18.01
C CYS A 354 6.07 -1.45 16.95
N LEU A 355 6.85 -1.75 15.90
CA LEU A 355 6.41 -2.60 14.79
C LEU A 355 6.84 -4.07 14.91
N ILE A 356 7.52 -4.44 15.98
CA ILE A 356 7.85 -5.83 16.26
C ILE A 356 6.61 -6.48 16.89
N PRO A 357 5.97 -7.47 16.22
CA PRO A 357 4.83 -8.18 16.81
C PRO A 357 5.23 -8.78 18.16
N GLN A 358 4.39 -8.55 19.16
CA GLN A 358 4.61 -8.96 20.55
C GLN A 358 4.24 -10.43 20.77
#